data_AF-A0A063BNK0-F1
#
_entry.id   AF-A0A063BNK0-F1
#
_cell.length_a   1.000
_cell.length_b   1.000
_cell.length_c   1.000
_cell.angle_alpha   90.00
_cell.angle_beta   90.00
_cell.angle_gamma   90.00
#
_symmetry.space_group_name_H-M   'P 1'
#
loop_
_entity.id
_entity.type
_entity.pdbx_description
1 polymer ?
#
loop_
_entity_poly.entity_id
_entity_poly.type
_entity_poly.pdbx_seq_one_letter_code
_entity_poly.pdbx_strand_id
1 'polypeptide(L)'
;MGFEKLAGLRDQLAKKSERERVAKRSPSRKSAPAAPSNPVDPVVLAIAKLQKRFPVAFPRNPAPKVPLKVGILHDLVAQSESLGLSEAELRDAMKTWCRGNRYWTCMVEGAARVDLAGAEAGQVSQADALRAIRLKARRPAKAPSQPAATGEQSK
;
A
#
# COMPACT_ATOMS: atom_id res chain seq x y z
N MET A 1 -33.94 40.20 -41.11
CA MET A 1 -32.80 40.96 -40.56
C MET A 1 -32.63 40.59 -39.08
N GLY A 2 -31.43 40.17 -38.66
CA GLY A 2 -31.15 39.95 -37.23
C GLY A 2 -30.22 38.79 -36.85
N PHE A 3 -29.37 38.31 -37.76
CA PHE A 3 -28.31 37.32 -37.47
C PHE A 3 -27.08 37.93 -36.76
N GLU A 4 -27.26 39.00 -35.97
CA GLU A 4 -26.16 39.84 -35.44
C GLU A 4 -26.00 39.82 -33.92
N LYS A 5 -26.63 38.88 -33.20
CA LYS A 5 -26.50 38.81 -31.72
C LYS A 5 -25.71 37.63 -31.16
N LEU A 6 -24.91 36.95 -32.00
CA LEU A 6 -24.07 35.81 -31.58
C LEU A 6 -22.54 36.08 -31.61
N ALA A 7 -22.11 37.33 -31.78
CA ALA A 7 -20.69 37.71 -31.66
C ALA A 7 -20.32 38.33 -30.30
N GLY A 8 -21.27 38.94 -29.59
CA GLY A 8 -20.98 39.67 -28.33
C GLY A 8 -20.91 38.81 -27.06
N LEU A 9 -21.38 37.55 -27.09
CA LEU A 9 -21.43 36.68 -25.90
C LEU A 9 -20.16 35.86 -25.68
N ARG A 10 -19.30 35.72 -26.71
CA ARG A 10 -18.02 35.01 -26.58
C ARG A 10 -16.94 35.85 -25.90
N ASP A 11 -16.96 37.18 -26.05
CA ASP A 11 -15.97 38.07 -25.42
C ASP A 11 -16.12 38.15 -23.89
N GLN A 12 -17.35 37.97 -23.38
CA GLN A 12 -17.60 37.97 -21.92
C GLN A 12 -17.12 36.70 -21.21
N LEU A 13 -16.98 35.57 -21.91
CA LEU A 13 -16.42 34.35 -21.28
C LEU A 13 -14.90 34.42 -21.14
N ALA A 14 -14.19 35.03 -22.10
CA ALA A 14 -12.73 35.14 -22.07
C ALA A 14 -12.22 36.08 -20.96
N LYS A 15 -12.96 37.17 -20.65
CA LYS A 15 -12.59 38.11 -19.57
C LYS A 15 -12.82 37.58 -18.15
N LYS A 16 -13.66 36.55 -17.96
CA LYS A 16 -13.82 35.88 -16.64
C LYS A 16 -12.66 34.92 -16.33
N SER A 17 -12.09 34.24 -17.33
CA SER A 17 -10.99 33.31 -17.12
C SER A 17 -9.66 33.97 -16.75
N GLU A 18 -9.44 35.23 -17.11
CA GLU A 18 -8.18 35.92 -16.77
C GLU A 18 -8.19 36.48 -15.34
N ARG A 19 -9.35 36.92 -14.84
CA ARG A 19 -9.48 37.45 -13.48
C ARG A 19 -9.40 36.36 -12.40
N GLU A 20 -9.74 35.12 -12.74
CA GLU A 20 -9.59 33.96 -11.85
C GLU A 20 -8.15 33.40 -11.84
N ARG A 21 -7.38 33.59 -12.92
CA ARG A 21 -5.96 33.20 -12.98
C ARG A 21 -5.04 34.16 -12.22
N VAL A 22 -5.44 35.43 -12.05
CA VAL A 22 -4.65 36.43 -11.31
C VAL A 22 -4.91 36.39 -9.80
N ALA A 23 -6.05 35.88 -9.32
CA ALA A 23 -6.37 35.80 -7.89
C ALA A 23 -5.83 34.55 -7.16
N LYS A 24 -5.15 33.62 -7.87
CA LYS A 24 -4.48 32.45 -7.28
C LYS A 24 -2.97 32.42 -7.47
N ARG A 25 -2.35 33.57 -7.80
CA ARG A 25 -0.91 33.76 -7.59
C ARG A 25 -0.67 34.00 -6.12
N SER A 26 -0.65 32.90 -5.35
CA SER A 26 -0.10 32.89 -4.00
C SER A 26 1.29 33.54 -4.03
N PRO A 27 1.56 34.55 -3.19
CA PRO A 27 2.86 35.16 -3.14
C PRO A 27 3.86 34.12 -2.64
N SER A 28 4.96 33.99 -3.36
CA SER A 28 6.14 33.21 -3.02
C SER A 28 6.50 33.39 -1.54
N ARG A 29 6.07 32.44 -0.71
CA ARG A 29 6.73 32.17 0.56
C ARG A 29 7.82 31.16 0.26
N LYS A 30 9.00 31.73 0.00
CA LYS A 30 10.33 31.24 0.38
C LYS A 30 10.39 29.74 0.60
N SER A 31 11.12 29.05 -0.27
CA SER A 31 11.59 27.67 -0.12
C SER A 31 11.93 27.38 1.35
N ALA A 32 11.00 26.77 2.07
CA ALA A 32 11.28 26.22 3.38
C ALA A 32 12.02 24.90 3.15
N PRO A 33 13.13 24.63 3.87
CA PRO A 33 13.79 23.33 3.76
C PRO A 33 12.77 22.25 4.12
N ALA A 34 12.70 21.20 3.31
CA ALA A 34 11.84 20.05 3.55
C ALA A 34 12.12 19.50 4.96
N ALA A 35 11.25 19.83 5.90
CA ALA A 35 11.26 19.23 7.23
C ALA A 35 11.11 17.71 7.06
N PRO A 36 11.85 16.91 7.84
CA PRO A 36 11.90 15.47 7.64
C PRO A 36 10.50 14.88 7.74
N SER A 37 10.09 14.23 6.66
CA SER A 37 8.90 13.39 6.55
C SER A 37 8.69 12.58 7.83
N ASN A 38 7.44 12.54 8.33
CA ASN A 38 7.01 11.75 9.49
C ASN A 38 7.87 10.49 9.68
N PRO A 39 8.39 10.23 10.89
CA PRO A 39 9.24 9.06 11.13
C PRO A 39 8.50 7.82 10.64
N VAL A 40 9.06 7.18 9.60
CA VAL A 40 8.50 5.95 9.07
C VAL A 40 8.53 4.94 10.19
N ASP A 41 7.38 4.30 10.45
CA ASP A 41 7.26 3.31 11.50
C ASP A 41 8.40 2.27 11.39
N PRO A 42 9.16 2.03 12.47
CA PRO A 42 10.31 1.13 12.44
C PRO A 42 9.93 -0.28 11.95
N VAL A 43 8.70 -0.71 12.22
CA VAL A 43 8.14 -1.99 11.76
C VAL A 43 8.03 -2.04 10.24
N VAL A 44 7.62 -0.94 9.61
CA VAL A 44 7.52 -0.85 8.14
C VAL A 44 8.91 -0.87 7.50
N LEU A 45 9.90 -0.24 8.12
CA LEU A 45 11.29 -0.30 7.69
C LEU A 45 11.86 -1.72 7.82
N ALA A 46 11.56 -2.41 8.92
CA ALA A 46 11.94 -3.80 9.12
C ALA A 46 11.33 -4.71 8.05
N ILE A 47 10.03 -4.57 7.76
CA ILE A 47 9.37 -5.30 6.67
C ILE A 47 10.04 -4.99 5.33
N ALA A 48 10.35 -3.72 5.03
CA ALA A 48 11.01 -3.35 3.79
C ALA A 48 12.41 -3.97 3.65
N LYS A 49 13.18 -4.08 4.74
CA LYS A 49 14.46 -4.80 4.75
C LYS A 49 14.26 -6.29 4.46
N LEU A 50 13.26 -6.92 5.08
CA LEU A 50 12.91 -8.33 4.82
C LEU A 50 12.53 -8.56 3.36
N GLN A 51 11.74 -7.65 2.76
CA GLN A 51 11.37 -7.71 1.34
C GLN A 51 12.57 -7.62 0.39
N LYS A 52 13.59 -6.82 0.73
CA LYS A 52 14.82 -6.70 -0.08
C LYS A 52 15.68 -7.96 0.01
N ARG A 53 15.73 -8.59 1.17
CA ARG A 53 16.57 -9.78 1.43
C ARG A 53 15.91 -11.06 0.96
N PHE A 54 14.60 -11.17 1.15
CA PHE A 54 13.81 -12.36 0.81
C PHE A 54 12.64 -11.99 -0.09
N PRO A 55 12.88 -11.64 -1.37
CA PRO A 55 11.82 -11.21 -2.28
C PRO A 55 10.80 -12.31 -2.58
N VAL A 56 11.19 -13.59 -2.44
CA VAL A 56 10.31 -14.74 -2.66
C VAL A 56 9.33 -14.94 -1.50
N ALA A 57 9.83 -14.91 -0.26
CA ALA A 57 9.00 -15.05 0.94
C ALA A 57 8.21 -13.77 1.26
N PHE A 58 8.80 -12.62 1.00
CA PHE A 58 8.22 -11.30 1.26
C PHE A 58 8.07 -10.51 -0.05
N PRO A 59 7.12 -10.88 -0.92
CA PRO A 59 6.89 -10.17 -2.17
C PRO A 59 6.38 -8.74 -1.92
N ARG A 60 6.80 -7.81 -2.79
CA ARG A 60 6.34 -6.42 -2.82
C ARG A 60 5.25 -6.24 -3.89
N ASN A 61 4.33 -5.30 -3.67
CA ASN A 61 3.29 -4.94 -4.64
C ASN A 61 3.91 -4.68 -6.04
N PRO A 62 3.37 -5.23 -7.14
CA PRO A 62 2.04 -5.85 -7.31
C PRO A 62 1.94 -7.36 -7.04
N ALA A 63 3.03 -8.05 -6.67
CA ALA A 63 2.98 -9.50 -6.47
C ALA A 63 2.05 -9.90 -5.30
N PRO A 64 1.29 -11.02 -5.43
CA PRO A 64 0.45 -11.53 -4.36
C PRO A 64 1.31 -11.94 -3.17
N LYS A 65 0.79 -11.77 -1.95
CA LYS A 65 1.47 -12.30 -0.76
C LYS A 65 1.44 -13.83 -0.79
N VAL A 66 2.37 -14.44 -0.06
CA VAL A 66 2.50 -15.89 0.01
C VAL A 66 2.28 -16.37 1.45
N PRO A 67 1.69 -17.56 1.66
CA PRO A 67 1.64 -18.18 2.98
C PRO A 67 3.06 -18.46 3.47
N LEU A 68 3.41 -17.96 4.65
CA LEU A 68 4.73 -18.21 5.21
C LEU A 68 4.78 -19.54 5.94
N LYS A 69 5.97 -20.15 5.98
CA LYS A 69 6.29 -21.31 6.83
C LYS A 69 5.87 -21.08 8.28
N VAL A 70 5.33 -22.12 8.93
CA VAL A 70 5.05 -22.07 10.37
C VAL A 70 6.39 -22.04 11.10
N GLY A 71 6.59 -21.04 11.97
CA GLY A 71 7.87 -20.85 12.66
C GLY A 71 8.92 -20.06 11.87
N ILE A 72 8.56 -19.42 10.74
CA ILE A 72 9.46 -18.55 9.96
C ILE A 72 10.17 -17.48 10.82
N LEU A 73 9.56 -17.06 11.93
CA LEU A 73 10.17 -16.12 12.87
C LEU A 73 11.48 -16.68 13.47
N HIS A 74 11.54 -17.97 13.77
CA HIS A 74 12.75 -18.60 14.29
C HIS A 74 13.88 -18.57 13.25
N ASP A 75 13.54 -18.86 11.99
CA ASP A 75 14.48 -18.77 10.87
C ASP A 75 14.98 -17.32 10.65
N LEU A 76 14.10 -16.33 10.84
CA LEU A 76 14.46 -14.90 10.77
C LEU A 76 15.35 -14.47 11.93
N VAL A 77 15.08 -14.94 13.14
CA VAL A 77 15.88 -14.64 14.34
C VAL A 77 17.28 -15.23 14.19
N ALA A 78 17.41 -16.42 13.61
CA ALA A 78 18.71 -17.00 13.29
C ALA A 78 19.53 -16.15 12.30
N GLN A 79 18.88 -15.33 11.48
CA GLN A 79 19.52 -14.42 10.52
C GLN A 79 19.48 -12.94 10.97
N SER A 80 19.07 -12.67 12.21
CA SER A 80 18.85 -11.31 12.74
C SER A 80 20.11 -10.43 12.68
N GLU A 81 21.28 -11.00 12.98
CA GLU A 81 22.58 -10.32 12.92
C GLU A 81 22.90 -9.85 11.49
N SER A 82 22.67 -10.70 10.48
CA SER A 82 22.89 -10.37 9.06
C SER A 82 21.93 -9.29 8.56
N LEU A 83 20.72 -9.26 9.12
CA LEU A 83 19.68 -8.29 8.79
C LEU A 83 19.86 -6.95 9.52
N GLY A 84 20.63 -6.93 10.62
CA GLY A 84 20.75 -5.80 11.52
C GLY A 84 19.39 -5.39 12.09
N LEU A 85 18.61 -6.38 12.55
CA LEU A 85 17.29 -6.22 13.17
C LEU A 85 17.25 -6.99 14.48
N SER A 86 16.65 -6.40 15.51
CA SER A 86 16.42 -7.11 16.78
C SER A 86 15.29 -8.13 16.67
N GLU A 87 15.29 -9.14 17.55
CA GLU A 87 14.19 -10.10 17.63
C GLU A 87 12.84 -9.42 17.88
N ALA A 88 12.81 -8.36 18.69
CA ALA A 88 11.61 -7.60 18.97
C ALA A 88 11.02 -6.96 17.70
N GLU A 89 11.88 -6.32 16.90
CA GLU A 89 11.48 -5.72 15.63
C GLU A 89 11.00 -6.77 14.62
N LEU A 90 11.67 -7.93 14.54
CA LEU A 90 11.25 -9.04 13.69
C LEU A 90 9.87 -9.56 14.10
N ARG A 91 9.62 -9.71 15.41
CA ARG A 91 8.35 -10.15 15.95
C ARG A 91 7.22 -9.16 15.63
N ASP A 92 7.46 -7.86 15.76
CA ASP A 92 6.47 -6.83 15.47
C ASP A 92 6.24 -6.65 13.96
N ALA A 93 7.29 -6.77 13.15
CA ALA A 93 7.20 -6.89 11.69
C ALA A 93 6.31 -8.06 11.30
N MET A 94 6.50 -9.21 11.94
CA MET A 94 5.72 -10.41 11.63
C MET A 94 4.26 -10.32 12.04
N LYS A 95 3.97 -9.78 13.24
CA LYS A 95 2.59 -9.48 13.64
C LYS A 95 1.90 -8.57 12.62
N THR A 96 2.58 -7.51 12.18
CA THR A 96 2.02 -6.54 11.23
C THR A 96 1.83 -7.14 9.84
N TRP A 97 2.78 -7.94 9.37
CA TRP A 97 2.71 -8.64 8.09
C TRP A 97 1.53 -9.61 8.02
N CYS A 98 1.38 -10.46 9.05
CA CYS A 98 0.36 -11.52 9.12
C CYS A 98 -1.05 -11.00 9.42
N ARG A 99 -1.20 -9.76 9.92
CA ARG A 99 -2.50 -9.09 10.13
C ARG A 99 -3.04 -8.36 8.89
N GLY A 100 -2.30 -8.40 7.77
CA GLY A 100 -2.70 -7.72 6.54
C GLY A 100 -3.79 -8.46 5.76
N ASN A 101 -4.77 -7.72 5.20
CA ASN A 101 -5.83 -8.30 4.35
C ASN A 101 -5.28 -9.13 3.17
N ARG A 102 -4.18 -8.66 2.58
CA ARG A 102 -3.50 -9.37 1.49
C ARG A 102 -2.95 -10.72 1.94
N TYR A 103 -2.49 -10.83 3.18
CA TYR A 103 -1.95 -12.08 3.71
C TYR A 103 -3.07 -13.12 3.89
N TRP A 104 -4.18 -12.72 4.50
CA TRP A 104 -5.35 -13.59 4.67
C TRP A 104 -5.97 -14.04 3.35
N THR A 105 -5.90 -13.21 2.30
CA THR A 105 -6.44 -13.57 0.98
C THR A 105 -5.66 -14.71 0.31
N CYS A 106 -4.39 -14.88 0.65
CA CYS A 106 -3.54 -15.92 0.09
C CYS A 106 -3.54 -17.21 0.94
N MET A 107 -4.20 -17.20 2.11
CA MET A 107 -4.38 -18.38 2.97
C MET A 107 -5.53 -19.26 2.44
N VAL A 108 -5.26 -19.98 1.35
CA VAL A 108 -6.16 -20.98 0.76
C VAL A 108 -5.73 -22.37 1.19
N GLU A 109 -6.69 -23.26 1.42
CA GLU A 109 -6.41 -24.67 1.75
C GLU A 109 -5.52 -25.32 0.67
N GLY A 110 -4.50 -26.07 1.10
CA GLY A 110 -3.56 -26.74 0.20
C GLY A 110 -2.50 -25.84 -0.42
N ALA A 111 -2.53 -24.52 -0.20
CA ALA A 111 -1.49 -23.62 -0.68
C ALA A 111 -0.14 -23.95 -0.04
N ALA A 112 0.91 -24.02 -0.84
CA ALA A 112 2.27 -24.24 -0.37
C ALA A 112 2.74 -23.05 0.48
N ARG A 113 3.26 -23.35 1.67
CA ARG A 113 3.93 -22.37 2.52
C ARG A 113 5.36 -22.23 2.04
N VAL A 114 5.85 -21.00 1.96
CA VAL A 114 7.22 -20.73 1.56
C VAL A 114 8.11 -20.42 2.76
N ASP A 115 9.34 -20.91 2.73
CA ASP A 115 10.40 -20.52 3.66
C ASP A 115 11.15 -19.27 3.19
N LEU A 116 12.25 -18.91 3.89
CA LEU A 116 13.07 -17.75 3.55
C LEU A 116 13.82 -17.89 2.22
N ALA A 117 14.14 -19.12 1.81
CA ALA A 117 14.79 -19.42 0.54
C ALA A 117 13.78 -19.50 -0.62
N GLY A 118 12.48 -19.55 -0.31
CA GLY A 118 11.42 -19.75 -1.29
C GLY A 118 11.08 -21.21 -1.54
N ALA A 119 11.61 -22.14 -0.75
CA ALA A 119 11.27 -23.55 -0.82
C ALA A 119 9.94 -23.83 -0.10
N GLU A 120 9.25 -24.89 -0.55
CA GLU A 120 8.00 -25.34 0.05
C GLU A 120 8.26 -25.95 1.43
N ALA A 121 7.69 -25.34 2.47
CA ALA A 121 7.84 -25.73 3.86
C ALA A 121 6.49 -26.05 4.50
N GLY A 122 5.76 -26.96 3.84
CA GLY A 122 4.44 -27.45 4.23
C GLY A 122 3.30 -26.75 3.49
N GLN A 123 2.07 -27.04 3.91
CA GLN A 123 0.85 -26.53 3.27
C GLN A 123 -0.05 -25.82 4.28
N VAL A 124 -0.94 -24.97 3.78
CA VAL A 124 -1.99 -24.34 4.57
C VAL A 124 -3.10 -25.35 4.86
N SER A 125 -3.37 -25.59 6.14
CA SER A 125 -4.45 -26.46 6.57
C SER A 125 -5.82 -25.84 6.32
N GLN A 126 -6.85 -26.67 6.16
CA GLN A 126 -8.24 -26.20 6.05
C GLN A 126 -8.64 -25.31 7.23
N ALA A 127 -8.23 -25.68 8.46
CA ALA A 127 -8.52 -24.90 9.66
C ALA A 127 -7.92 -23.49 9.60
N ASP A 128 -6.71 -23.35 9.07
CA ASP A 128 -6.05 -22.06 8.88
C ASP A 128 -6.75 -21.21 7.82
N ALA A 129 -7.12 -21.82 6.68
CA ALA A 129 -7.85 -21.13 5.61
C ALA A 129 -9.20 -20.59 6.12
N LEU A 130 -9.98 -21.42 6.82
CA LEU A 130 -11.24 -21.00 7.44
C LEU A 130 -11.05 -19.89 8.48
N ARG A 131 -9.97 -19.97 9.27
CA ARG A 131 -9.62 -18.92 10.24
C ARG A 131 -9.31 -17.61 9.53
N ALA A 132 -8.54 -17.63 8.45
CA ALA A 132 -8.22 -16.44 7.66
C ALA A 132 -9.47 -15.78 7.07
N ILE A 133 -10.42 -16.57 6.56
CA ILE A 133 -11.72 -16.10 6.09
C ILE A 133 -12.49 -15.40 7.22
N ARG A 134 -12.59 -16.02 8.40
CA ARG A 134 -13.27 -15.41 9.55
C ARG A 134 -12.61 -14.11 10.01
N LEU A 135 -11.27 -14.06 10.06
CA LEU A 135 -10.54 -12.86 10.44
C LEU A 135 -10.75 -11.72 9.44
N LYS A 136 -10.78 -12.05 8.14
CA LYS A 136 -11.08 -11.09 7.07
C LYS A 136 -12.49 -10.52 7.22
N ALA A 137 -13.49 -11.37 7.49
CA ALA A 137 -14.89 -10.95 7.66
C ALA A 137 -15.11 -10.06 8.90
N ARG A 138 -14.39 -10.31 10.00
CA ARG A 138 -14.53 -9.55 11.26
C ARG A 138 -13.85 -8.18 11.24
N ARG A 139 -13.03 -7.90 10.22
CA ARG A 139 -12.30 -6.65 10.15
C ARG A 139 -13.29 -5.53 9.84
N PRO A 140 -13.30 -4.41 10.61
CA PRO A 140 -14.15 -3.28 10.26
C PRO A 140 -13.80 -2.86 8.85
N ALA A 141 -14.83 -2.72 8.00
CA ALA A 141 -14.66 -2.21 6.65
C ALA A 141 -14.04 -0.82 6.78
N LYS A 142 -12.72 -0.72 6.59
CA LYS A 142 -12.08 0.58 6.42
C LYS A 142 -12.71 1.15 5.16
N ALA A 143 -13.44 2.25 5.32
CA ALA A 143 -14.14 2.93 4.24
C ALA A 143 -13.23 2.97 3.00
N PRO A 144 -13.76 2.65 1.80
CA PRO A 144 -12.95 2.66 0.60
C PRO A 144 -12.35 4.06 0.47
N SER A 145 -11.02 4.16 0.63
CA SER A 145 -10.28 5.31 0.14
C SER A 145 -10.58 5.35 -1.35
N GLN A 146 -11.34 6.38 -1.73
CA GLN A 146 -11.85 6.61 -3.07
C GLN A 146 -10.74 6.31 -4.09
N PRO A 147 -11.00 5.48 -5.12
CA PRO A 147 -10.07 5.37 -6.22
C PRO A 147 -9.92 6.77 -6.79
N ALA A 148 -8.69 7.28 -6.80
CA ALA A 148 -8.35 8.46 -7.57
C ALA A 148 -8.90 8.26 -8.98
N ALA A 149 -9.86 9.10 -9.35
CA ALA A 149 -10.54 9.05 -10.64
C ALA A 149 -9.50 9.22 -11.75
N THR A 150 -9.18 8.12 -12.41
CA THR A 150 -8.50 8.10 -13.70
C THR A 150 -9.57 8.00 -14.78
N GLY A 151 -9.72 9.08 -15.56
CA GLY A 151 -10.47 9.16 -16.82
C GLY A 151 -11.99 9.11 -16.68
N GLU A 152 -12.84 9.51 -17.63
CA GLU A 152 -12.71 10.09 -18.97
C GLU A 152 -14.15 9.98 -19.54
N GLN A 153 -14.71 11.11 -20.00
CA GLN A 153 -15.69 11.27 -21.10
C GLN A 153 -17.12 10.63 -21.10
N SER A 154 -18.04 11.47 -21.61
CA SER A 154 -19.29 11.17 -22.36
C SER A 154 -20.49 10.61 -21.57
N LYS A 155 -21.73 11.09 -21.75
CA LYS A 155 -22.42 11.63 -22.92
C LYS A 155 -23.55 12.56 -22.48
#